data_AF-A0AA39VCV4-F1
#
_entry.id   AF-A0AA39VCV4-F1
#
_cell.length_a   1.000
_cell.length_b   1.000
_cell.length_c   1.000
_cell.angle_alpha   90.00
_cell.angle_beta   90.00
_cell.angle_gamma   90.00
#
_symmetry.space_group_name_H-M   'P 1'
#
loop_
_entity.id
_entity.type
_entity.pdbx_description
1 polymer ?
#
loop_
_entity_poly.entity_id
_entity_poly.type
_entity_poly.pdbx_seq_one_letter_code
_entity_poly.pdbx_strand_id
1 'polypeptide(L)'
;MLNGEVRFNSKTFEAMFKAASSDNDEDMVKLALLYFLETVLFGKDQKVHIGAQHVELLEDLETFNKYIWGRKCYKTTLNSLQRDMKKMS
;
A
#
# COMPACT_ATOMS: atom_id res chain seq x y z
N MET A 1 3.30 -9.64 -12.05
CA MET A 1 3.79 -9.87 -10.66
C MET A 1 2.79 -9.46 -9.58
N LEU A 2 1.77 -8.65 -9.89
CA LEU A 2 0.69 -8.29 -8.96
C LEU A 2 -0.67 -8.64 -9.59
N ASN A 3 -0.97 -9.92 -9.74
CA ASN A 3 -2.30 -10.31 -10.21
C ASN A 3 -3.25 -10.17 -9.01
N GLY A 4 -4.35 -9.43 -9.15
CA GLY A 4 -5.27 -9.02 -8.08
C GLY A 4 -5.95 -10.14 -7.26
N GLU A 5 -5.56 -11.40 -7.48
CA GLU A 5 -6.01 -12.57 -6.74
C GLU A 5 -5.19 -12.84 -5.47
N VAL A 6 -3.97 -12.30 -5.35
CA VAL A 6 -3.10 -12.63 -4.22
C VAL A 6 -3.18 -11.57 -3.10
N ARG A 7 -3.81 -11.96 -1.99
CA ARG A 7 -3.86 -11.17 -0.75
C ARG A 7 -2.52 -11.26 -0.02
N PHE A 8 -1.67 -10.25 -0.18
CA PHE A 8 -0.44 -10.11 0.61
C PHE A 8 -0.69 -9.26 1.86
N ASN A 9 -0.10 -9.67 2.98
CA ASN A 9 0.10 -8.79 4.13
C ASN A 9 1.46 -8.07 4.00
N SER A 10 1.68 -7.00 4.74
CA SER A 10 2.88 -6.17 4.56
C SER A 10 4.20 -6.91 4.82
N LYS A 11 4.23 -7.93 5.70
CA LYS A 11 5.43 -8.74 5.93
C LYS A 11 5.82 -9.59 4.72
N THR A 12 4.85 -10.31 4.16
CA THR A 12 5.09 -11.11 2.95
C THR A 12 5.45 -10.20 1.77
N PHE A 13 4.84 -9.02 1.71
CA PHE A 13 5.13 -8.05 0.66
C PHE A 13 6.53 -7.45 0.76
N GLU A 14 7.02 -7.14 1.95
CA GLU A 14 8.40 -6.65 2.13
C GLU A 14 9.43 -7.70 1.67
N ALA A 15 9.20 -8.98 1.97
CA ALA A 15 10.06 -10.05 1.50
C ALA A 15 10.05 -10.16 -0.03
N MET A 16 8.87 -10.02 -0.65
CA MET A 16 8.73 -9.98 -2.11
C MET A 16 9.45 -8.78 -2.72
N PHE A 17 9.29 -7.59 -2.14
CA PHE A 17 9.98 -6.39 -2.58
C PHE A 17 11.51 -6.58 -2.59
N LYS A 18 12.06 -7.13 -1.50
CA LYS A 18 13.51 -7.37 -1.36
C LYS A 18 14.04 -8.44 -2.30
N ALA A 19 13.21 -9.44 -2.65
CA ALA A 19 13.58 -10.53 -3.54
C ALA A 19 13.23 -10.27 -5.02
N ALA A 20 12.55 -9.16 -5.32
CA ALA A 20 12.08 -8.88 -6.67
C ALA A 20 13.22 -8.52 -7.60
N SER A 21 13.18 -9.12 -8.78
CA SER A 21 14.01 -8.80 -9.93
C SER A 21 13.16 -8.93 -11.18
N SER A 22 13.24 -7.95 -12.08
CA SER A 22 12.56 -7.96 -13.37
C SER A 22 13.41 -7.19 -14.37
N ASP A 23 13.40 -7.64 -15.62
CA ASP A 23 14.00 -6.89 -16.74
C ASP A 23 13.07 -5.75 -17.23
N ASN A 24 11.86 -5.67 -16.65
CA ASN A 24 10.91 -4.59 -16.91
C ASN A 24 10.98 -3.54 -15.79
N ASP A 25 11.61 -2.41 -16.09
CA ASP A 25 11.74 -1.27 -15.17
C ASP A 25 10.38 -0.75 -14.67
N GLU A 26 9.34 -0.78 -15.51
CA GLU A 26 8.01 -0.30 -15.14
C GLU A 26 7.40 -1.15 -14.02
N ASP A 27 7.59 -2.47 -14.07
CA ASP A 27 7.13 -3.38 -13.02
C ASP A 27 7.85 -3.12 -11.70
N MET A 28 9.16 -2.84 -11.76
CA MET A 28 9.96 -2.49 -10.57
C MET A 28 9.53 -1.15 -9.97
N VAL A 29 9.20 -0.15 -10.80
CA VAL A 29 8.65 1.14 -10.35
C VAL A 29 7.28 0.95 -9.68
N LYS A 30 6.36 0.19 -10.30
CA LYS A 30 5.04 -0.10 -9.71
C LYS A 30 5.17 -0.77 -8.35
N LEU A 31 6.08 -1.75 -8.24
CA LEU A 31 6.36 -2.46 -7.00
C LEU A 31 6.93 -1.53 -5.91
N ALA A 32 7.88 -0.66 -6.26
CA ALA A 32 8.46 0.32 -5.34
C ALA A 32 7.44 1.36 -4.85
N LEU A 33 6.59 1.86 -5.74
CA LEU A 33 5.52 2.79 -5.37
C LEU A 33 4.51 2.14 -4.42
N LEU A 34 4.13 0.88 -4.67
CA LEU A 34 3.23 0.15 -3.79
C LEU A 34 3.85 -0.09 -2.41
N TYR A 35 5.14 -0.45 -2.35
CA TYR A 35 5.89 -0.60 -1.10
C TYR A 35 5.94 0.70 -0.31
N PHE A 36 6.30 1.81 -0.97
CA PHE A 36 6.29 3.12 -0.33
C PHE A 36 4.91 3.50 0.21
N LEU A 37 3.86 3.30 -0.59
CA LEU A 37 2.49 3.61 -0.20
C LEU A 37 2.04 2.83 1.05
N GLU A 38 2.23 1.51 1.04
CA GLU A 38 1.71 0.65 2.10
C GLU A 38 2.53 0.72 3.40
N THR A 39 3.84 0.89 3.28
CA THR A 39 4.74 0.89 4.43
C THR A 39 5.03 2.29 4.96
N VAL A 40 5.28 3.26 4.09
CA VAL A 40 5.67 4.62 4.51
C VAL A 40 4.47 5.51 4.74
N LEU A 41 3.55 5.58 3.77
CA LEU A 41 2.40 6.49 3.90
C LEU A 41 1.38 5.94 4.91
N PHE A 42 0.87 4.73 4.72
CA PHE A 42 -0.16 4.22 5.63
C PHE A 42 0.40 3.67 6.95
N GLY A 43 1.71 3.41 7.05
CA GLY A 43 2.34 2.92 8.28
C GLY A 43 1.67 1.66 8.84
N LYS A 44 1.14 0.81 7.96
CA LYS A 44 0.27 -0.30 8.36
C LYS A 44 1.02 -1.32 9.20
N ASP A 45 0.33 -1.88 10.19
CA ASP A 45 0.80 -3.08 10.88
C ASP A 45 1.04 -4.20 9.86
N GLN A 46 2.08 -4.98 10.10
CA GLN A 46 2.54 -6.06 9.23
C GLN A 46 1.46 -7.10 8.86
N LYS A 47 0.39 -7.18 9.65
CA LYS A 47 -0.74 -8.11 9.48
C LYS A 47 -1.86 -7.56 8.59
N VAL A 48 -1.83 -6.27 8.24
CA VAL A 48 -2.86 -5.64 7.41
C VAL A 48 -2.62 -5.98 5.94
N HIS A 49 -3.71 -6.29 5.23
CA HIS A 49 -3.66 -6.61 3.82
C HIS A 49 -3.47 -5.34 2.96
N ILE A 50 -2.78 -5.51 1.84
CA ILE A 50 -2.70 -4.50 0.78
C ILE A 50 -4.10 -4.28 0.21
N GLY A 51 -4.47 -3.02 -0.01
CA GLY A 51 -5.76 -2.70 -0.62
C GLY A 51 -5.75 -3.06 -2.11
N ALA A 52 -6.69 -3.88 -2.58
CA ALA A 52 -6.79 -4.21 -4.01
C ALA A 52 -6.85 -2.96 -4.90
N GLN A 53 -7.58 -1.93 -4.45
CA GLN A 53 -7.64 -0.63 -5.12
C GLN A 53 -6.27 0.03 -5.29
N HIS A 54 -5.32 -0.17 -4.36
CA HIS A 54 -3.98 0.40 -4.49
C HIS A 54 -3.20 -0.28 -5.62
N VAL A 55 -3.42 -1.57 -5.83
CA VAL A 55 -2.83 -2.33 -6.93
C VAL A 55 -3.45 -1.92 -8.27
N GLU A 56 -4.79 -1.81 -8.32
CA GLU A 56 -5.52 -1.38 -9.53
C GLU A 56 -5.07 0.01 -10.02
N LEU A 57 -4.80 0.93 -9.10
CA LEU A 57 -4.34 2.28 -9.46
C LEU A 57 -2.94 2.28 -10.11
N LEU A 58 -2.12 1.25 -9.92
CA LEU A 58 -0.79 1.18 -10.53
C LEU A 58 -0.82 0.85 -12.02
N GLU A 59 -1.95 0.38 -12.56
CA GLU A 59 -2.11 0.18 -14.01
C GLU A 59 -2.01 1.49 -14.79
N ASP A 60 -2.35 2.62 -14.16
CA ASP A 60 -2.16 3.96 -14.70
C ASP A 60 -1.39 4.83 -13.69
N LEU A 61 -0.08 4.94 -13.91
CA LEU A 61 0.80 5.73 -13.05
C LEU A 61 0.46 7.23 -13.02
N GLU A 62 -0.18 7.78 -14.05
CA GLU A 62 -0.62 9.17 -14.02
C GLU A 62 -1.76 9.35 -13.01
N THR A 63 -2.74 8.44 -13.04
CA THR A 63 -3.83 8.40 -12.05
C THR A 63 -3.31 8.10 -10.65
N PHE A 64 -2.38 7.15 -10.50
CA PHE A 64 -1.75 6.85 -9.21
C PHE A 64 -1.08 8.08 -8.60
N ASN A 65 -0.26 8.79 -9.38
CA ASN A 65 0.52 9.93 -8.89
C ASN A 65 -0.35 11.16 -8.59
N LYS A 66 -1.48 11.34 -9.29
CA LYS A 66 -2.46 12.40 -9.02
C LYS A 66 -3.42 12.06 -7.88
N TYR A 67 -3.46 10.82 -7.42
CA TYR A 67 -4.33 10.41 -6.33
C TYR A 67 -3.96 11.15 -5.03
N ILE A 68 -4.97 11.59 -4.28
CA ILE A 68 -4.77 12.40 -3.06
C ILE A 68 -4.37 11.51 -1.86
N TRP A 69 -3.21 10.84 -1.97
CA TRP A 69 -2.72 9.89 -0.98
C TRP A 69 -2.60 10.50 0.41
N GLY A 70 -2.10 11.74 0.52
CA GLY A 70 -1.96 12.43 1.81
C GLY A 70 -3.29 12.60 2.55
N ARG A 71 -4.37 12.98 1.84
CA ARG A 71 -5.71 13.11 2.45
C ARG A 71 -6.26 11.74 2.87
N LYS A 72 -6.04 10.70 2.06
CA LYS A 72 -6.48 9.34 2.38
C LYS A 72 -5.75 8.81 3.62
N CYS A 73 -4.43 8.96 3.67
CA CYS A 73 -3.59 8.61 4.81
C CYS A 73 -4.06 9.32 6.09
N TYR A 74 -4.19 10.65 6.05
CA TYR A 74 -4.63 11.44 7.19
C TYR A 74 -5.98 10.96 7.74
N LYS A 75 -6.97 10.73 6.86
CA LYS A 75 -8.28 10.21 7.27
C LYS A 75 -8.18 8.83 7.90
N THR A 76 -7.37 7.93 7.34
CA THR A 76 -7.16 6.59 7.91
C THR A 76 -6.57 6.66 9.31
N THR A 77 -5.52 7.46 9.51
CA THR A 77 -4.89 7.66 10.82
C THR A 77 -5.86 8.27 11.82
N LEU A 78 -6.57 9.33 11.45
CA LEU A 78 -7.57 9.98 12.30
C LEU A 78 -8.66 9.00 12.74
N ASN A 79 -9.19 8.20 11.81
CA ASN A 79 -10.22 7.20 12.10
C ASN A 79 -9.72 6.13 13.07
N SER A 80 -8.45 5.70 12.96
CA SER A 80 -7.86 4.74 13.88
C SER A 80 -7.69 5.33 15.28
N LEU A 81 -7.18 6.57 15.39
CA LEU A 81 -7.08 7.27 16.68
C LEU A 81 -8.44 7.43 17.34
N GLN A 82 -9.46 7.88 16.60
CA GLN A 82 -10.82 8.01 17.12
C GLN A 82 -11.41 6.67 17.58
N ARG A 83 -11.12 5.58 16.85
CA ARG A 83 -11.58 4.23 17.22
C ARG A 83 -10.95 3.80 18.54
N ASP A 84 -9.65 4.03 18.72
CA ASP A 84 -8.96 3.61 19.93
C ASP A 84 -9.32 4.49 21.13
N MET A 85 -9.55 5.80 20.94
CA MET A 85 -10.13 6.66 21.98
C MET A 85 -11.49 6.16 22.46
N LYS A 86 -12.37 5.71 21.56
CA LYS A 86 -13.69 5.14 21.92
C LYS A 86 -13.62 3.81 22.66
N LYS A 87 -12.53 3.05 22.53
CA LYS A 87 -12.34 1.80 23.30
C LYS A 87 -11.88 2.07 24.73
N MET A 88 -11.34 3.25 24.99
CA MET A 88 -10.83 3.66 26.30
C MET A 88 -11.91 4.32 27.18
N SER A 89 -13.03 4.75 26.60
CA SER A 89 -14.21 5.27 27.29
C SER A 89 -15.19 4.16 27.65
#